data_AF-A0A0N1IQT0-F1
#
_entry.id   AF-A0A0N1IQT0-F1
#
_cell.length_a   1.000
_cell.length_b   1.000
_cell.length_c   1.000
_cell.angle_alpha   90.00
_cell.angle_beta   90.00
_cell.angle_gamma   90.00
#
_symmetry.space_group_name_H-M   'P 1'
#
loop_
_entity.id
_entity.type
_entity.pdbx_description
1 polymer ?
#
loop_
_entity_poly.entity_id
_entity_poly.type
_entity_poly.pdbx_seq_one_letter_code
_entity_poly.pdbx_strand_id
1 'polypeptide(L)'
;MLYERLVLDYESFRFEATRDQLGDEELLNELHWSPTTQTYADYGLHTDGVKLVRQPAKSPNEPSRVVRSVSVPPKPKLVTSAFGYVSLFPMLLMVLKPESSKLGKILEDLDKPELLWSPYGLR
;
A
#
# COMPACT_ATOMS: atom_id res chain seq x y z
N MET A 1 -42.97 1.84 -4.06
CA MET A 1 -42.72 3.28 -3.81
C MET A 1 -42.28 3.62 -2.38
N LEU A 2 -43.11 3.56 -1.32
CA LEU A 2 -42.64 3.92 0.04
C LEU A 2 -41.59 2.95 0.62
N TYR A 3 -41.77 1.65 0.43
CA TYR A 3 -40.83 0.62 0.89
C TYR A 3 -39.48 0.69 0.15
N GLU A 4 -39.50 0.86 -1.17
CA GLU A 4 -38.29 1.04 -1.97
C GLU A 4 -37.51 2.30 -1.57
N ARG A 5 -38.20 3.40 -1.25
CA ARG A 5 -37.56 4.64 -0.77
C ARG A 5 -36.88 4.45 0.58
N LEU A 6 -37.52 3.74 1.50
CA LEU A 6 -36.96 3.40 2.82
C LEU A 6 -35.71 2.50 2.73
N VAL A 7 -35.72 1.53 1.81
CA VAL A 7 -34.55 0.68 1.54
C VAL A 7 -33.42 1.49 0.91
N LEU A 8 -33.72 2.36 -0.06
CA LEU A 8 -32.72 3.24 -0.68
C LEU A 8 -32.11 4.23 0.32
N ASP A 9 -32.92 4.83 1.20
CA ASP A 9 -32.44 5.76 2.22
C ASP A 9 -31.57 5.05 3.27
N TYR A 10 -31.94 3.83 3.68
CA TYR A 10 -31.13 3.01 4.59
C TYR A 10 -29.78 2.62 3.97
N GLU A 11 -29.79 2.22 2.70
CA GLU A 11 -28.57 1.87 1.96
C GLU A 11 -27.68 3.12 1.77
N SER A 12 -28.26 4.29 1.45
CA SER A 12 -27.52 5.56 1.36
C SER A 12 -26.80 5.89 2.65
N PHE A 13 -27.51 5.82 3.79
CA PHE A 13 -26.93 6.07 5.10
C PHE A 13 -25.74 5.14 5.42
N ARG A 14 -25.86 3.85 5.08
CA ARG A 14 -24.77 2.88 5.28
C ARG A 14 -23.53 3.22 4.44
N PHE A 15 -23.72 3.62 3.19
CA PHE A 15 -22.60 3.99 2.32
C PHE A 15 -21.97 5.32 2.72
N GLU A 16 -22.75 6.30 3.19
CA GLU A 16 -22.24 7.55 3.74
C GLU A 16 -21.39 7.31 4.99
N ALA A 17 -21.89 6.52 5.95
CA ALA A 17 -21.12 6.17 7.14
C ALA A 17 -19.81 5.43 6.80
N THR A 18 -19.87 4.51 5.83
CA THR A 18 -18.68 3.78 5.36
C THR A 18 -17.69 4.72 4.66
N ARG A 19 -18.18 5.65 3.83
CA ARG A 19 -17.35 6.67 3.17
C ARG A 19 -16.66 7.54 4.22
N ASP A 20 -17.39 8.00 5.23
CA ASP A 20 -16.85 8.89 6.26
C ASP A 20 -15.78 8.19 7.09
N GLN A 21 -16.00 6.91 7.42
CA GLN A 21 -15.00 6.10 8.12
C GLN A 21 -13.75 5.84 7.27
N LEU A 22 -13.92 5.43 6.00
CA LEU A 22 -12.78 5.12 5.11
C LEU A 22 -12.07 6.37 4.57
N GLY A 23 -12.76 7.51 4.59
CA GLY A 23 -12.22 8.83 4.25
C GLY A 23 -11.61 9.58 5.44
N ASP A 24 -11.59 8.97 6.63
CA ASP A 24 -10.94 9.57 7.80
C ASP A 24 -9.41 9.49 7.67
N GLU A 25 -8.80 10.64 7.38
CA GLU A 25 -7.35 10.77 7.27
C GLU A 25 -6.60 10.37 8.56
N GLU A 26 -7.15 10.65 9.74
CA GLU A 26 -6.45 10.33 11.00
C GLU A 26 -6.44 8.82 11.25
N LEU A 27 -7.56 8.15 10.98
CA LEU A 27 -7.63 6.69 11.02
C LEU A 27 -6.67 6.05 10.00
N LEU A 28 -6.63 6.59 8.79
CA LEU A 28 -5.69 6.14 7.76
C LEU A 28 -4.23 6.33 8.20
N ASN A 29 -3.91 7.47 8.82
CA ASN A 29 -2.58 7.75 9.36
C ASN A 29 -2.20 6.75 10.45
N GLU A 30 -3.10 6.49 11.39
CA GLU A 30 -2.86 5.52 12.47
C GLU A 30 -2.51 4.13 11.93
N LEU A 31 -3.23 3.67 10.89
CA LEU A 31 -3.12 2.31 10.39
C LEU A 31 -1.99 2.11 9.37
N HIS A 32 -1.69 3.11 8.54
CA HIS A 32 -0.87 2.94 7.34
C HIS A 32 0.32 3.90 7.22
N TRP A 33 0.41 4.95 8.04
CA TRP A 33 1.52 5.90 7.95
C TRP A 33 2.77 5.37 8.65
N SER A 34 3.88 5.28 7.92
CA SER A 34 5.19 5.02 8.51
C SER A 34 5.88 6.33 8.89
N PRO A 35 6.08 6.65 10.19
CA PRO A 35 6.84 7.84 10.58
C PRO A 35 8.32 7.75 10.18
N THR A 36 8.86 6.52 10.10
CA THR A 36 10.28 6.28 9.77
C THR A 36 10.60 6.57 8.31
N THR A 37 9.73 6.12 7.40
CA THR A 37 9.95 6.31 5.95
C THR A 37 9.16 7.48 5.38
N GLN A 38 8.23 8.04 6.16
CA GLN A 38 7.32 9.10 5.76
C GLN A 38 6.52 8.74 4.50
N THR A 39 5.99 7.51 4.48
CA THR A 39 5.18 6.97 3.39
C THR A 39 4.01 6.17 3.95
N TYR A 40 2.91 6.07 3.18
CA TYR A 40 1.89 5.06 3.43
C TYR A 40 2.37 3.68 2.95
N ALA A 41 2.07 2.66 3.75
CA ALA A 41 2.46 1.29 3.47
C ALA A 41 1.38 0.29 3.92
N ASP A 42 1.39 -0.88 3.29
CA ASP A 42 0.63 -2.02 3.77
C ASP A 42 1.22 -2.54 5.09
N TYR A 43 0.40 -3.21 5.89
CA TYR A 43 0.84 -3.91 7.09
C TYR A 43 0.71 -5.42 6.90
N GLY A 44 1.72 -6.17 7.31
CA GLY A 44 1.66 -7.63 7.22
C GLY A 44 2.83 -8.34 7.87
N LEU A 45 2.78 -9.67 7.83
CA LEU A 45 3.89 -10.53 8.28
C LEU A 45 4.99 -10.52 7.22
N HIS A 46 5.95 -9.59 7.34
CA HIS A 46 6.89 -9.26 6.26
C HIS A 46 8.36 -9.43 6.62
N THR A 47 9.18 -9.76 5.61
CA THR A 47 10.65 -9.78 5.65
C THR A 47 11.21 -9.40 4.29
N ASP A 48 12.24 -8.55 4.31
CA ASP A 48 13.01 -8.18 3.11
C ASP A 48 14.15 -9.18 2.85
N GLY A 49 14.40 -10.10 3.79
CA GLY A 49 15.37 -11.18 3.68
C GLY A 49 14.87 -12.29 2.76
N VAL A 50 14.52 -11.96 1.52
CA VAL A 50 14.03 -12.88 0.50
C VAL A 50 14.91 -12.78 -0.74
N LYS A 51 15.21 -13.92 -1.35
CA LYS A 51 15.96 -13.95 -2.61
C LYS A 51 15.55 -15.14 -3.46
N LEU A 52 15.72 -15.01 -4.77
CA LEU A 52 15.63 -16.15 -5.67
C LEU A 52 16.98 -16.89 -5.68
N VAL A 53 16.96 -18.19 -5.41
CA VAL A 53 18.16 -19.05 -5.46
C VAL A 53 17.95 -20.18 -6.45
N ARG A 54 19.01 -20.54 -7.18
CA ARG A 54 19.01 -21.75 -8.01
C ARG A 54 19.22 -22.96 -7.11
N GLN A 55 18.25 -23.84 -7.08
CA GLN A 55 18.38 -25.14 -6.44
C GLN A 55 18.91 -26.15 -7.47
N PRO A 56 20.07 -26.79 -7.21
CA PRO A 56 20.61 -27.78 -8.12
C PRO A 56 19.67 -28.98 -8.22
N ALA A 57 19.72 -29.65 -9.37
CA ALA A 57 19.04 -30.92 -9.61
C ALA A 57 19.42 -31.94 -8.53
N LYS A 58 18.45 -32.59 -7.90
CA LYS A 58 18.73 -33.66 -6.92
C LYS A 58 18.97 -35.01 -7.60
N SER A 59 18.58 -35.14 -8.87
CA SER A 59 18.77 -36.35 -9.68
C SER A 59 19.02 -35.97 -11.15
N PRO A 60 19.62 -36.86 -11.96
CA PRO A 60 19.96 -36.58 -13.36
C PRO A 60 18.77 -36.20 -14.26
N ASN A 61 17.55 -36.64 -13.91
CA ASN A 61 16.32 -36.36 -14.66
C ASN A 61 15.53 -35.15 -14.12
N GLU A 62 15.99 -34.48 -13.06
CA GLU A 62 15.30 -33.32 -12.50
C GLU A 62 15.95 -32.03 -13.01
N PRO A 63 15.18 -31.08 -13.58
CA PRO A 63 15.75 -29.79 -13.98
C PRO A 63 16.09 -28.92 -12.76
N SER A 64 17.14 -28.10 -12.88
CA SER A 64 17.41 -27.06 -11.89
C SER A 64 16.23 -26.08 -11.83
N ARG A 65 15.83 -25.68 -10.62
CA ARG A 65 14.72 -24.75 -10.42
C ARG A 65 15.14 -23.52 -9.64
N VAL A 66 14.47 -22.41 -9.88
CA VAL A 66 14.63 -21.18 -9.10
C VAL A 66 13.56 -21.18 -8.02
N VAL A 67 13.97 -21.05 -6.76
CA VAL A 67 13.06 -21.04 -5.61
C VAL A 67 13.28 -19.79 -4.77
N ARG A 68 12.22 -19.32 -4.11
CA ARG A 68 12.33 -18.27 -3.10
C ARG A 68 12.98 -18.85 -1.84
N SER A 69 14.03 -18.21 -1.37
CA SER A 69 14.70 -18.49 -0.10
C SER A 69 14.49 -17.32 0.86
N VAL A 70 14.25 -17.64 2.13
CA VAL A 70 14.06 -16.66 3.21
C VAL A 70 15.26 -16.77 4.16
N SER A 71 15.99 -15.67 4.37
CA SER A 71 17.15 -15.60 5.26
C SER A 71 16.83 -15.03 6.64
N VAL A 72 15.77 -14.24 6.76
CA VAL A 72 15.34 -13.60 8.01
C VAL A 72 13.86 -13.92 8.24
N PRO A 73 13.47 -14.49 9.39
CA PRO A 73 12.07 -14.74 9.71
C PRO A 73 11.21 -13.47 9.60
N PRO A 74 10.00 -13.54 9.00
CA PRO A 74 9.12 -12.39 8.90
C PRO A 74 8.54 -12.00 10.25
N LYS A 75 8.18 -10.73 10.36
CA LYS A 75 7.55 -10.15 11.56
C LYS A 75 6.38 -9.24 11.14
N PRO A 76 5.32 -9.12 11.94
CA PRO A 76 4.28 -8.12 11.70
C PRO A 76 4.91 -6.72 11.68
N LYS A 77 4.84 -6.03 10.54
CA LYS A 77 5.35 -4.67 10.36
C LYS A 77 4.71 -3.99 9.15
N LEU A 78 4.84 -2.66 9.07
CA LEU A 78 4.61 -1.93 7.83
C LEU A 78 5.65 -2.35 6.77
N VAL A 79 5.19 -2.54 5.53
CA VAL A 79 6.00 -2.91 4.37
C VAL A 79 6.57 -1.64 3.74
N THR A 80 7.60 -1.09 4.37
CA THR A 80 8.18 0.21 3.97
C THR A 80 9.34 0.11 2.98
N SER A 81 9.69 -1.10 2.56
CA SER A 81 10.75 -1.34 1.58
C SER A 81 10.30 -1.15 0.13
N ALA A 82 9.01 -0.91 -0.10
CA ALA A 82 8.43 -0.71 -1.42
C ALA A 82 7.65 0.61 -1.46
N PHE A 83 8.32 1.68 -1.89
CA PHE A 83 7.64 2.92 -2.26
C PHE A 83 7.14 2.81 -3.71
N GLY A 84 5.84 3.03 -3.93
CA GLY A 84 5.18 2.76 -5.21
C GLY A 84 3.79 3.36 -5.28
N TYR A 85 3.01 3.00 -6.32
CA TYR A 85 1.64 3.50 -6.49
C TYR A 85 0.78 3.31 -5.25
N VAL A 86 0.89 2.17 -4.56
CA VAL A 86 0.15 1.89 -3.31
C VAL A 86 0.36 3.01 -2.28
N SER A 87 1.59 3.51 -2.15
CA SER A 87 1.93 4.61 -1.24
C SER A 87 1.27 5.95 -1.63
N LEU A 88 0.78 6.08 -2.87
CA LEU A 88 0.12 7.28 -3.39
C LEU A 88 -1.41 7.23 -3.30
N PHE A 89 -2.02 6.06 -3.04
CA PHE A 89 -3.48 5.89 -3.05
C PHE A 89 -4.24 6.90 -2.19
N PRO A 90 -3.79 7.23 -0.96
CA PRO A 90 -4.46 8.26 -0.16
C PRO A 90 -4.61 9.61 -0.86
N MET A 91 -3.62 10.00 -1.66
CA MET A 91 -3.65 11.23 -2.45
C MET A 91 -4.45 11.06 -3.76
N LEU A 92 -4.27 9.94 -4.47
CA LEU A 92 -5.01 9.64 -5.71
C LEU A 92 -6.52 9.56 -5.50
N LEU A 93 -6.95 9.05 -4.33
CA LEU A 93 -8.35 8.96 -3.93
C LEU A 93 -8.85 10.22 -3.21
N MET A 94 -8.01 11.24 -3.07
CA MET A 94 -8.32 12.52 -2.41
C MET A 94 -8.81 12.35 -0.97
N VAL A 95 -8.27 11.39 -0.23
CA VAL A 95 -8.55 11.20 1.20
C VAL A 95 -7.80 12.23 2.04
N LEU A 96 -6.59 12.62 1.61
CA LEU A 96 -5.77 13.60 2.33
C LEU A 96 -6.31 15.02 2.18
N LYS A 97 -6.37 15.75 3.29
CA LYS A 97 -6.70 17.18 3.30
C LYS A 97 -5.63 18.00 2.56
N PRO A 98 -5.99 19.11 1.92
CA PRO A 98 -5.02 19.98 1.23
C PRO A 98 -3.88 20.48 2.13
N GLU A 99 -4.14 20.68 3.42
CA GLU A 99 -3.18 21.16 4.42
C GLU A 99 -2.35 20.02 5.06
N SER A 100 -2.57 18.77 4.65
CA SER A 100 -1.89 17.62 5.21
C SER A 100 -0.40 17.65 4.92
N SER A 101 0.40 17.56 6.00
CA SER A 101 1.86 17.35 5.88
C SER A 101 2.21 16.07 5.09
N LYS A 102 1.34 15.05 5.09
CA LYS A 102 1.55 13.78 4.39
C LYS A 102 1.36 13.96 2.89
N LEU A 103 0.36 14.76 2.50
CA LEU A 103 0.18 15.17 1.12
C LEU A 103 1.40 15.95 0.62
N GLY A 104 1.87 16.93 1.39
CA GLY A 104 3.09 17.68 1.06
C GLY A 104 4.29 16.77 0.84
N LYS A 105 4.50 15.78 1.71
CA LYS A 105 5.59 14.81 1.58
C LYS A 105 5.47 13.96 0.31
N ILE A 106 4.26 13.47 0.00
CA ILE A 106 4.02 12.70 -1.22
C ILE A 106 4.37 13.52 -2.46
N LEU A 107 3.92 14.78 -2.51
CA LEU A 107 4.20 15.67 -3.63
C LEU A 107 5.71 15.97 -3.78
N GLU A 108 6.42 16.15 -2.67
CA GLU A 108 7.89 16.30 -2.67
C GLU A 108 8.59 15.06 -3.25
N ASP A 109 8.10 13.86 -2.94
CA ASP A 109 8.68 12.61 -3.42
C ASP A 109 8.33 12.26 -4.87
N LEU A 110 7.20 12.76 -5.37
CA LEU A 110 6.77 12.51 -6.75
C LEU A 110 7.68 13.13 -7.80
N ASP A 111 8.40 14.19 -7.47
CA ASP A 111 9.33 14.88 -8.39
C ASP A 111 10.73 14.23 -8.38
N LYS A 112 10.97 13.25 -7.50
CA LYS A 112 12.30 12.64 -7.31
C LYS A 112 12.58 11.55 -8.35
N PRO A 113 13.60 11.71 -9.22
CA PRO A 113 13.95 10.71 -10.23
C PRO A 113 14.49 9.41 -9.64
N GLU A 114 14.95 9.39 -8.40
CA GLU A 114 15.37 8.17 -7.69
C GLU A 114 14.19 7.38 -7.12
N LEU A 115 12.98 7.97 -7.08
CA LEU A 115 11.77 7.36 -6.55
C LEU A 115 10.81 6.93 -7.65
N LEU A 116 9.80 7.74 -7.97
CA LEU A 116 8.76 7.39 -8.95
C LEU A 116 8.80 8.22 -10.22
N TRP A 117 9.50 9.35 -10.24
CA TRP A 117 9.55 10.19 -11.45
C TRP A 117 10.44 9.56 -12.53
N SER A 118 9.96 9.53 -13.78
CA SER A 118 10.74 9.15 -14.94
C SER A 118 10.48 10.08 -16.13
N PRO A 119 11.34 10.09 -17.16
CA PRO A 119 11.08 10.81 -18.41
C PRO A 119 9.78 10.40 -19.14
N TYR A 120 9.15 9.30 -18.73
CA TYR A 120 7.94 8.75 -19.34
C TYR A 120 6.70 8.85 -18.41
N GLY A 121 6.82 9.55 -17.27
CA GLY A 121 5.79 9.65 -16.24
C GLY A 121 6.14 8.89 -14.96
N LEU A 122 5.14 8.62 -14.13
CA LEU A 122 5.32 7.84 -12.90
C LEU A 122 5.64 6.37 -13.24
N ARG A 123 6.59 5.78 -12.50
CA ARG A 123 7.05 4.38 -12.67
C ARG A 123 6.03 3.34 -12.30
#